data_AF-A0A8I0SWH3-F1
#
_entry.id   AF-A0A8I0SWH3-F1
#
_cell.length_a   1.000
_cell.length_b   1.000
_cell.length_c   1.000
_cell.angle_alpha   90.00
_cell.angle_beta   90.00
_cell.angle_gamma   90.00
#
_symmetry.space_group_name_H-M   'P 1'
#
loop_
_entity.id
_entity.type
_entity.pdbx_description
1 polymer ?
#
loop_
_entity_poly.entity_id
_entity_poly.type
_entity_poly.pdbx_seq_one_letter_code
_entity_poly.pdbx_strand_id
1 'polypeptide(L)'
;MSIQRINPDRDFSSLLEDLSREAKAERLECAVTLMESLVSALSRHNTASVPPGFLTVDGWLSLLNQWETVLKNSSRRHVNFSRSFFKDVLNRPMFKVPPMSPLLTELVTLMENYSETLDSKVAA
;
A
#
# COMPACT_ATOMS: atom_id res chain seq x y z
N MET A 1 -6.28 21.33 23.15
CA MET A 1 -5.96 19.98 22.64
C MET A 1 -7.20 19.47 21.91
N SER A 2 -7.21 19.56 20.59
CA SER A 2 -8.35 19.10 19.79
C SER A 2 -8.18 17.61 19.54
N ILE A 3 -8.96 16.80 20.24
CA ILE A 3 -9.12 15.37 19.95
C ILE A 3 -9.77 15.32 18.56
N GLN A 4 -8.99 14.97 17.53
CA GLN A 4 -9.53 14.65 16.22
C GLN A 4 -10.49 13.47 16.41
N ARG A 5 -11.81 13.76 16.35
CA ARG A 5 -12.84 12.74 16.28
C ARG A 5 -12.57 11.95 15.01
N ILE A 6 -12.08 10.72 15.18
CA ILE A 6 -11.95 9.74 14.11
C ILE A 6 -13.36 9.51 13.62
N ASN A 7 -13.71 10.05 12.44
CA ASN A 7 -15.02 9.90 11.86
C ASN A 7 -15.12 8.46 11.33
N PRO A 8 -15.94 7.57 11.93
CA PRO A 8 -16.01 6.16 11.54
C PRO A 8 -16.60 5.96 10.14
N ASP A 9 -17.23 7.00 9.57
CA ASP A 9 -17.79 7.03 8.22
C ASP A 9 -16.84 7.62 7.17
N ARG A 10 -15.54 7.72 7.45
CA ARG A 10 -14.58 8.20 6.45
C ARG A 10 -14.52 7.20 5.29
N ASP A 11 -14.95 7.66 4.12
CA ASP A 11 -14.95 6.88 2.89
C ASP A 11 -13.54 6.31 2.62
N PHE A 12 -13.50 5.02 2.32
CA PHE A 12 -12.29 4.26 2.01
C PHE A 12 -11.43 4.96 0.93
N SER A 13 -12.08 5.58 -0.06
CA SER A 13 -11.43 6.36 -1.10
C SER A 13 -10.67 7.58 -0.55
N SER A 14 -11.27 8.29 0.42
CA SER A 14 -10.64 9.46 1.06
C SER A 14 -9.40 9.06 1.88
N LEU A 15 -9.41 7.89 2.51
CA LEU A 15 -8.24 7.39 3.25
C LEU A 15 -7.06 7.08 2.32
N LEU A 16 -7.34 6.49 1.15
CA LEU A 16 -6.31 6.21 0.14
C LEU A 16 -5.74 7.48 -0.48
N GLU A 17 -6.59 8.48 -0.73
CA GLU A 17 -6.16 9.79 -1.23
C GLU A 17 -5.29 10.54 -0.22
N ASP A 18 -5.66 10.53 1.06
CA ASP A 18 -4.87 11.14 2.14
C ASP A 18 -3.48 10.48 2.23
N LEU A 19 -3.42 9.15 2.18
CA LEU A 19 -2.14 8.41 2.15
C LEU A 19 -1.30 8.71 0.91
N SER A 20 -1.93 8.79 -0.26
CA SER A 20 -1.24 9.13 -1.50
C SER A 20 -0.64 10.54 -1.41
N ARG A 21 -1.38 11.50 -0.83
CA ARG A 21 -0.89 12.86 -0.61
C ARG A 21 0.28 12.90 0.37
N GLU A 22 0.23 12.12 1.44
CA GLU A 22 1.31 12.00 2.41
C GLU A 22 2.59 11.43 1.78
N ALA A 23 2.47 10.32 1.04
CA ALA A 23 3.59 9.73 0.32
C ALA A 23 4.21 10.70 -0.71
N LYS A 24 3.38 11.51 -1.39
CA LYS A 24 3.84 12.58 -2.30
C LYS A 24 4.56 13.69 -1.54
N ALA A 25 4.04 14.11 -0.39
CA ALA A 25 4.67 15.13 0.44
C ALA A 25 6.05 14.70 0.97
N GLU A 26 6.20 13.42 1.31
CA GLU A 26 7.46 12.82 1.73
C GLU A 26 8.41 12.45 0.56
N ARG A 27 7.98 12.69 -0.69
CA ARG A 27 8.74 12.36 -1.92
C ARG A 27 9.10 10.88 -2.01
N LEU A 28 8.20 10.00 -1.55
CA LEU A 28 8.37 8.55 -1.59
C LEU A 28 7.85 8.00 -2.93
N GLU A 29 8.61 8.20 -4.01
CA GLU A 29 8.19 7.82 -5.38
C GLU A 29 7.72 6.36 -5.51
N CYS A 30 8.41 5.44 -4.84
CA CYS A 30 8.04 4.02 -4.81
C CYS A 30 6.70 3.82 -4.11
N ALA A 31 6.51 4.38 -2.90
CA ALA A 31 5.24 4.34 -2.18
C ALA A 31 4.07 4.96 -2.99
N VAL A 32 4.32 6.09 -3.65
CA VAL A 32 3.33 6.75 -4.52
C VAL A 32 2.87 5.81 -5.63
N THR A 33 3.81 5.19 -6.35
CA THR A 33 3.50 4.28 -7.45
C THR A 33 2.72 3.04 -6.99
N LEU A 34 3.08 2.51 -5.81
CA LEU A 34 2.40 1.36 -5.20
C LEU A 34 0.97 1.71 -4.76
N MET A 35 0.76 2.93 -4.24
CA MET A 35 -0.57 3.44 -3.90
C MET A 35 -1.42 3.70 -5.15
N GLU A 36 -0.85 4.27 -6.21
CA GLU A 36 -1.57 4.55 -7.46
C GLU A 36 -2.02 3.26 -8.15
N SER A 37 -1.19 2.20 -8.12
CA SER A 37 -1.59 0.87 -8.60
C SER A 37 -2.71 0.25 -7.77
N LEU A 38 -2.69 0.41 -6.44
CA LEU A 38 -3.79 -0.02 -5.56
C LEU A 38 -5.11 0.68 -5.89
N VAL A 39 -5.09 2.02 -5.97
CA VAL A 39 -6.28 2.83 -6.31
C VAL A 39 -6.83 2.45 -7.69
N SER A 40 -5.95 2.24 -8.67
CA SER A 40 -6.31 1.80 -10.02
C SER A 40 -6.94 0.39 -10.00
N ALA A 41 -6.37 -0.56 -9.26
CA ALA A 41 -6.92 -1.91 -9.15
C ALA A 41 -8.32 -1.89 -8.53
N LEU A 42 -8.50 -1.15 -7.44
CA LEU A 42 -9.79 -1.02 -6.77
C LEU A 42 -10.83 -0.35 -7.66
N SER A 43 -10.44 0.65 -8.44
CA SER A 43 -11.33 1.34 -9.38
C SER A 43 -11.75 0.44 -10.55
N ARG A 44 -10.83 -0.36 -11.10
CA ARG A 44 -11.10 -1.27 -12.23
C ARG A 44 -11.97 -2.47 -11.85
N HIS A 45 -11.79 -2.98 -10.64
CA HIS A 45 -12.52 -4.16 -10.14
C HIS A 45 -13.76 -3.79 -9.31
N ASN A 46 -14.14 -2.50 -9.30
CA ASN A 46 -15.38 -2.00 -8.73
C ASN A 46 -16.58 -2.46 -9.58
N THR A 47 -17.02 -3.69 -9.35
CA THR A 47 -18.20 -4.29 -9.97
C THR A 47 -19.31 -4.35 -8.92
N ALA A 48 -20.58 -4.33 -9.35
CA ALA A 48 -21.73 -4.30 -8.44
C ALA A 48 -21.78 -5.49 -7.44
N SER A 49 -21.05 -6.57 -7.73
CA SER A 49 -20.96 -7.77 -6.89
C SER A 49 -19.78 -7.77 -5.90
N VAL A 50 -18.88 -6.79 -5.96
CA VAL A 50 -17.70 -6.71 -5.08
C VAL A 50 -17.88 -5.56 -4.10
N PRO A 51 -17.80 -5.80 -2.78
CA PRO A 51 -17.91 -4.71 -1.81
C PRO A 51 -16.80 -3.67 -2.00
N PRO A 52 -17.07 -2.38 -1.72
CA PRO A 52 -16.07 -1.33 -1.80
C PRO A 52 -14.80 -1.68 -1.01
N GLY A 53 -13.64 -1.47 -1.62
CA GLY A 53 -12.34 -1.76 -1.01
C GLY A 53 -11.88 -3.22 -1.11
N PHE A 54 -12.69 -4.11 -1.68
CA PHE A 54 -12.29 -5.49 -1.97
C PHE A 54 -11.90 -5.64 -3.44
N LEU A 55 -11.03 -6.61 -3.71
CA LEU A 55 -10.64 -7.02 -5.05
C LEU A 55 -11.15 -8.43 -5.30
N THR A 56 -11.46 -8.74 -6.57
CA THR A 56 -11.58 -10.15 -6.99
C THR A 56 -10.22 -10.83 -6.87
N VAL A 57 -10.20 -12.17 -6.88
CA VAL A 57 -8.95 -12.94 -6.87
C VAL A 57 -8.04 -12.51 -8.04
N ASP A 58 -8.60 -12.32 -9.23
CA ASP A 58 -7.84 -11.86 -10.40
C ASP A 58 -7.30 -10.43 -10.21
N GLY A 59 -8.09 -9.54 -9.61
CA GLY A 59 -7.65 -8.17 -9.30
C GLY A 59 -6.52 -8.16 -8.28
N TRP A 60 -6.58 -9.05 -7.29
CA TRP A 60 -5.53 -9.22 -6.29
C TRP A 60 -4.23 -9.73 -6.93
N LEU A 61 -4.29 -10.78 -7.74
CA LEU A 61 -3.11 -11.32 -8.44
C LEU A 61 -2.50 -10.28 -9.40
N SER A 62 -3.33 -9.51 -10.10
CA SER A 62 -2.84 -8.44 -10.98
C SER A 62 -2.10 -7.35 -10.20
N LEU A 63 -2.65 -6.94 -9.05
CA LEU A 63 -2.04 -5.96 -8.17
C LEU A 63 -0.70 -6.43 -7.61
N LEU A 64 -0.62 -7.68 -7.12
CA LEU A 64 0.63 -8.25 -6.60
C LEU A 64 1.74 -8.26 -7.66
N ASN A 65 1.42 -8.69 -8.89
CA ASN A 65 2.38 -8.69 -10.00
C ASN A 65 2.87 -7.27 -10.35
N GLN A 66 1.98 -6.27 -10.29
CA GLN A 66 2.36 -4.87 -10.51
C GLN A 66 3.27 -4.36 -9.39
N TRP A 67 2.93 -4.63 -8.13
CA TRP A 67 3.75 -4.26 -6.99
C TRP A 67 5.13 -4.89 -7.06
N GLU A 68 5.24 -6.18 -7.34
CA GLU A 68 6.54 -6.83 -7.55
C GLU A 68 7.36 -6.15 -8.65
N THR A 69 6.74 -5.78 -9.76
CA THR A 69 7.41 -5.10 -10.87
C THR A 69 7.94 -3.73 -10.44
N VAL A 70 7.15 -2.96 -9.69
CA VAL A 70 7.57 -1.66 -9.13
C VAL A 70 8.74 -1.84 -8.18
N LEU A 71 8.70 -2.84 -7.29
CA LEU A 71 9.79 -3.12 -6.36
C LEU A 71 11.07 -3.52 -7.09
N LYS A 72 10.98 -4.41 -8.09
CA LYS A 72 12.12 -4.84 -8.94
C LYS A 72 12.80 -3.67 -9.66
N ASN A 73 12.02 -2.66 -10.07
CA ASN A 73 12.53 -1.46 -10.75
C ASN A 73 12.95 -0.34 -9.79
N SER A 74 12.70 -0.48 -8.48
CA SER A 74 13.00 0.53 -7.48
C SER A 74 14.37 0.29 -6.83
N SER A 75 15.06 1.37 -6.47
CA SER A 75 16.28 1.26 -5.68
C SER A 75 15.98 0.71 -4.28
N ARG A 76 16.94 -0.02 -3.70
CA ARG A 76 16.83 -0.55 -2.33
C ARG A 76 16.47 0.53 -1.31
N ARG A 77 17.06 1.72 -1.45
CA ARG A 77 16.81 2.87 -0.56
C ARG A 77 15.34 3.31 -0.63
N HIS A 78 14.79 3.40 -1.83
CA HIS A 78 13.38 3.79 -2.03
C HIS A 78 12.42 2.74 -1.47
N VAL A 79 12.72 1.45 -1.65
CA VAL A 79 11.91 0.36 -1.07
C VAL A 79 11.94 0.42 0.46
N ASN A 80 13.13 0.59 1.06
CA ASN A 80 13.24 0.64 2.52
C ASN A 80 12.49 1.81 3.15
N PHE A 81 12.56 3.01 2.55
CA PHE A 81 11.80 4.17 3.05
C PHE A 81 10.29 3.97 2.87
N SER A 82 9.85 3.45 1.73
CA SER A 82 8.44 3.15 1.49
C SER A 82 7.91 2.10 2.46
N ARG A 83 8.73 1.09 2.80
CA ARG A 83 8.39 0.08 3.79
C ARG A 83 8.20 0.68 5.18
N SER A 84 9.10 1.54 5.63
CA SER A 84 8.95 2.23 6.92
C SER A 84 7.67 3.06 6.96
N PHE A 85 7.39 3.81 5.89
CA PHE A 85 6.15 4.56 5.74
C PHE A 85 4.91 3.66 5.89
N PHE A 86 4.82 2.55 5.15
CA PHE A 86 3.66 1.66 5.25
C PHE A 86 3.53 0.94 6.60
N LYS A 87 4.64 0.63 7.27
CA LYS A 87 4.62 0.12 8.66
C LYS A 87 4.04 1.15 9.62
N ASP A 88 4.42 2.41 9.49
CA ASP A 88 3.87 3.49 10.31
C ASP A 88 2.39 3.72 10.02
N VAL A 89 1.96 3.58 8.76
CA VAL A 89 0.55 3.62 8.37
C VAL A 89 -0.25 2.49 9.03
N LEU A 90 0.24 1.24 9.00
CA LEU A 90 -0.40 0.09 9.63
C LEU A 90 -0.54 0.24 11.16
N ASN A 91 0.31 1.05 11.79
CA ASN A 91 0.19 1.33 13.23
C ASN A 91 -0.98 2.27 13.57
N ARG A 92 -1.54 2.99 12.60
CA ARG A 92 -2.64 3.94 12.82
C ARG A 92 -3.99 3.21 12.92
N PRO A 93 -4.86 3.54 13.89
CA PRO A 93 -6.11 2.83 14.13
C PRO A 93 -7.02 2.68 12.90
N MET A 94 -7.06 3.70 12.04
CA MET A 94 -7.91 3.72 10.84
C MET A 94 -7.48 2.74 9.73
N PHE A 95 -6.24 2.23 9.76
CA PHE A 95 -5.74 1.25 8.80
C PHE A 95 -5.62 -0.16 9.39
N LYS A 96 -5.99 -0.35 10.66
CA LYS A 96 -6.04 -1.66 11.34
C LYS A 96 -7.34 -2.43 11.11
N VAL A 97 -8.20 -1.94 10.22
CA VAL A 97 -9.49 -2.56 9.89
C VAL A 97 -9.49 -3.06 8.44
N PRO A 98 -10.22 -4.15 8.14
CA PRO A 98 -10.46 -4.56 6.77
C PRO A 98 -11.26 -3.51 5.98
N PRO A 99 -11.08 -3.42 4.66
CA PRO A 99 -10.16 -4.23 3.84
C PRO A 99 -8.72 -3.69 3.79
N MET A 100 -8.43 -2.53 4.41
CA MET A 100 -7.10 -1.89 4.33
C MET A 100 -5.98 -2.67 4.99
N SER A 101 -6.24 -3.23 6.18
CA SER A 101 -5.18 -3.90 6.95
C SER A 101 -4.54 -5.07 6.20
N PRO A 102 -5.30 -6.03 5.61
CA PRO A 102 -4.70 -7.11 4.84
C PRO A 102 -3.93 -6.62 3.62
N LEU A 103 -4.47 -5.65 2.88
CA LEU A 103 -3.85 -5.10 1.66
C LEU A 103 -2.47 -4.50 1.95
N LEU A 104 -2.41 -3.63 2.97
CA LEU A 104 -1.17 -2.95 3.36
C LEU A 104 -0.18 -3.91 4.04
N THR A 105 -0.68 -4.92 4.77
CA THR A 105 0.19 -5.95 5.37
C THR A 105 0.91 -6.73 4.29
N GLU A 106 0.20 -7.18 3.25
CA GLU A 106 0.81 -7.93 2.16
C GLU A 106 1.83 -7.08 1.39
N LEU A 107 1.54 -5.79 1.18
CA LEU A 107 2.49 -4.86 0.57
C LEU A 107 3.79 -4.76 1.38
N VAL A 108 3.69 -4.65 2.70
CA VAL A 108 4.86 -4.61 3.59
C VAL A 108 5.63 -5.94 3.52
N THR A 109 4.95 -7.08 3.55
CA THR A 109 5.58 -8.41 3.41
C THR A 109 6.35 -8.53 2.09
N LEU A 110 5.78 -8.09 0.97
CA LEU A 110 6.47 -8.08 -0.33
C LEU A 110 7.74 -7.24 -0.31
N MET A 111 7.69 -6.07 0.33
CA MET A 111 8.87 -5.21 0.48
C MET A 111 9.95 -5.84 1.37
N GLU A 112 9.56 -6.56 2.42
CA GLU A 112 10.49 -7.29 3.29
C GLU A 112 11.21 -8.40 2.52
N ASN A 113 10.45 -9.27 1.87
CA ASN A 113 11.00 -10.36 1.07
C ASN A 113 11.93 -9.85 -0.03
N TYR A 114 11.57 -8.74 -0.69
CA TYR A 114 12.41 -8.14 -1.73
C TYR A 114 13.72 -7.57 -1.15
N SER A 115 13.67 -6.86 -0.02
CA SER A 115 14.87 -6.34 0.64
C SER A 115 15.81 -7.46 1.10
N GLU A 116 15.28 -8.57 1.64
CA GLU A 116 16.07 -9.74 2.04
C GLU A 116 16.72 -10.44 0.84
N THR A 117 16.02 -10.51 -0.29
CA THR A 117 16.56 -11.07 -1.54
C THR A 117 17.73 -10.23 -2.07
N LEU A 118 17.65 -8.91 -1.93
CA LEU A 118 18.74 -8.00 -2.29
C LEU A 118 19.95 -8.16 -1.35
N ASP A 119 19.72 -8.34 -0.05
CA ASP A 119 20.79 -8.59 0.92
C ASP A 119 21.55 -9.89 0.65
N SER A 120 20.82 -10.95 0.30
CA SER A 120 21.42 -12.25 -0.02
C SER A 120 22.30 -12.23 -1.28
N LYS A 121 22.00 -11.35 -2.24
CA LYS A 121 22.79 -11.18 -3.47
C LYS A 121 24.05 -10.34 -3.32
N VAL A 122 24.13 -9.49 -2.29
CA VAL A 122 25.30 -8.64 -2.03
C VAL A 122 26.33 -9.37 -1.16
N ALA A 123 25.90 -10.38 -0.39
CA ALA A 123 26.75 -11.20 0.46
C ALA A 123 27.39 -12.41 -0.26
N ALA A 124 27.04 -12.65 -1.52
CA ALA A 124 27.55 -13.73 -2.38
C ALA A 124 28.53 -13.19 -3.42
#